data_AF-A0A7S0ZVQ3-F1
#
_entry.id   AF-A0A7S0ZVQ3-F1
#
_cell.length_a   1.000
_cell.length_b   1.000
_cell.length_c   1.000
_cell.angle_alpha   90.00
_cell.angle_beta   90.00
_cell.angle_gamma   90.00
#
_symmetry.space_group_name_H-M   'P 1'
#
loop_
_entity.id
_entity.type
_entity.pdbx_description
1 polymer ?
#
loop_
_entity_poly.entity_id
_entity_poly.type
_entity_poly.pdbx_seq_one_letter_code
_entity_poly.pdbx_strand_id
1 'polypeptide(L)'
;QVVSVSDFLKMTKVEPHGTLKMKGIVVEYSEDMVVMFVSHQWCSQKHADPEMLQLGVLQRLLRNMLTREATIHSDYCSSVILHMRPDVSIDDLTKCTEWYMWYDFFCV
;
A
#
# COMPACT_ATOMS: atom_id res chain seq x y z
N GLN A 1 0.37 13.49 0.05
CA GLN A 1 1.11 12.89 1.18
C GLN A 1 1.22 11.38 0.99
N VAL A 2 2.24 10.72 1.53
CA VAL A 2 2.51 9.29 1.37
C VAL A 2 3.11 8.71 2.65
N VAL A 3 3.09 7.38 2.79
CA VAL A 3 3.74 6.64 3.88
C VAL A 3 4.76 5.67 3.31
N SER A 4 5.89 5.46 3.98
CA SER A 4 6.86 4.44 3.53
C SER A 4 6.28 3.04 3.76
N VAL A 5 6.55 2.10 2.84
CA VAL A 5 6.15 0.68 3.03
C VAL A 5 6.78 0.12 4.31
N SER A 6 8.02 0.50 4.60
CA SER A 6 8.73 0.10 5.81
C SER A 6 8.04 0.53 7.11
N ASP A 7 7.47 1.74 7.17
CA ASP A 7 6.75 2.20 8.36
C ASP A 7 5.34 1.62 8.41
N PHE A 8 4.68 1.48 7.26
CA PHE A 8 3.39 0.81 7.16
C PHE A 8 3.45 -0.63 7.69
N LEU A 9 4.51 -1.38 7.40
CA LEU A 9 4.72 -2.75 7.91
C LEU A 9 4.90 -2.83 9.43
N LYS A 10 5.25 -1.73 10.10
CA LYS A 10 5.40 -1.65 11.57
C LYS A 10 4.12 -1.19 12.26
N MET A 11 3.13 -0.70 11.51
CA MET A 11 1.87 -0.21 12.09
C MET A 11 1.09 -1.37 12.71
N THR A 12 0.72 -1.20 13.98
CA THR A 12 -0.18 -2.11 14.71
C THR A 12 -1.60 -1.55 14.84
N LYS A 13 -1.77 -0.27 14.51
CA LYS A 13 -3.04 0.45 14.48
C LYS A 13 -2.98 1.53 13.40
N VAL A 14 -4.11 1.78 12.76
CA VAL A 14 -4.27 2.93 11.88
C VAL A 14 -4.78 4.10 12.71
N GLU A 15 -3.97 5.15 12.78
CA GLU A 15 -4.35 6.39 13.46
C GLU A 15 -4.88 7.41 12.44
N PRO A 16 -5.66 8.41 12.88
CA PRO A 16 -6.11 9.48 12.00
C PRO A 16 -4.93 10.23 11.36
N HIS A 17 -5.15 10.71 10.13
CA HIS A 17 -4.19 11.48 9.34
C HIS A 17 -3.36 12.47 10.15
N GLY A 18 -4.01 13.37 10.90
CA GLY A 18 -3.34 14.43 11.66
C GLY A 18 -2.35 13.89 12.69
N THR A 19 -2.67 12.75 13.33
CA THR A 19 -1.77 12.08 14.27
C THR A 19 -0.56 11.48 13.54
N LEU A 20 -0.77 10.84 12.39
CA LEU A 20 0.30 10.24 11.61
C LEU A 20 1.23 11.30 10.99
N LYS A 21 0.67 12.43 10.55
CA LYS A 21 1.42 13.60 10.06
C LYS A 21 2.27 14.22 11.17
N MET A 22 1.71 14.41 12.36
CA MET A 22 2.46 14.94 13.52
C MET A 22 3.60 14.00 13.95
N LYS A 23 3.42 12.68 13.79
CA LYS A 23 4.46 11.67 14.06
C LYS A 23 5.52 11.56 12.95
N GLY A 24 5.35 12.29 11.84
CA GLY A 24 6.24 12.20 10.67
C GLY A 24 6.15 10.87 9.92
N ILE A 25 5.12 10.06 10.18
CA ILE A 25 4.92 8.78 9.47
C ILE A 25 4.34 9.04 8.07
N VAL A 26 3.43 10.01 7.98
CA VAL A 26 2.92 10.50 6.70
C VAL A 26 3.74 11.73 6.32
N VAL A 27 4.35 11.67 5.14
CA VAL A 27 5.26 12.69 4.60
C VAL A 27 4.68 13.30 3.32
N GLU A 28 5.19 14.46 2.92
CA GLU A 28 4.82 15.06 1.64
C GLU A 28 5.42 14.24 0.48
N TYR A 29 4.67 14.14 -0.62
CA TYR A 29 5.11 13.43 -1.82
C TYR A 29 6.17 14.25 -2.57
N SER A 30 7.11 13.57 -3.20
CA SER A 30 8.10 14.15 -4.10
C SER A 30 8.23 13.30 -5.37
N GLU A 31 8.54 13.94 -6.50
CA GLU A 31 8.54 13.32 -7.83
C GLU A 31 9.55 12.18 -8.00
N ASP A 32 10.59 12.13 -7.17
CA ASP A 32 11.61 11.08 -7.12
C ASP A 32 11.17 9.81 -6.37
N MET A 33 9.98 9.83 -5.75
CA MET A 33 9.46 8.70 -5.00
C MET A 33 8.71 7.70 -5.89
N VAL A 34 9.02 6.42 -5.73
CA VAL A 34 8.20 5.32 -6.25
C VAL A 34 7.01 5.13 -5.30
N VAL A 35 5.79 5.34 -5.80
CA VAL A 35 4.57 5.32 -5.00
C VAL A 35 3.60 4.27 -5.52
N MET A 36 3.15 3.38 -4.63
CA MET A 36 2.01 2.51 -4.86
C MET A 36 0.71 3.21 -4.46
N PHE A 37 -0.29 3.13 -5.33
CA PHE A 37 -1.65 3.54 -5.01
C PHE A 37 -2.40 2.39 -4.33
N VAL A 38 -2.96 2.64 -3.15
CA VAL A 38 -3.79 1.69 -2.40
C VAL A 38 -5.11 2.35 -2.06
N SER A 39 -6.19 1.80 -2.62
CA SER A 39 -7.55 2.20 -2.24
C SER A 39 -8.16 1.19 -1.28
N HIS A 40 -8.79 1.71 -0.24
CA HIS A 40 -9.37 0.96 0.88
C HIS A 40 -10.90 0.95 0.77
N GLN A 41 -11.50 -0.24 0.80
CA GLN A 41 -12.95 -0.34 0.81
C GLN A 41 -13.50 -0.09 2.22
N TRP A 42 -14.51 0.78 2.34
CA TRP A 42 -15.20 1.00 3.61
C TRP A 42 -16.02 -0.23 4.01
N CYS A 43 -15.59 -0.95 5.05
CA CYS A 43 -16.31 -2.10 5.59
C CYS A 43 -17.36 -1.71 6.65
N SER A 44 -17.38 -0.48 7.15
CA SER A 44 -18.41 -0.02 8.09
C SER A 44 -18.63 1.49 8.00
N GLN A 45 -19.72 1.98 8.59
CA GLN A 45 -20.01 3.42 8.67
C GLN A 45 -19.12 4.19 9.66
N LYS A 46 -18.51 3.51 10.64
CA LYS A 46 -17.75 4.15 11.74
C LYS A 46 -16.24 4.13 11.53
N HIS A 47 -15.73 3.08 10.91
CA HIS A 47 -14.31 2.91 10.60
C HIS A 47 -14.16 2.08 9.33
N ALA A 48 -13.22 2.45 8.45
CA ALA A 48 -13.06 1.75 7.18
C ALA A 48 -12.54 0.30 7.36
N ASP A 49 -11.84 0.03 8.46
CA ASP A 49 -11.34 -1.31 8.85
C ASP A 49 -11.45 -1.55 10.36
N PRO A 50 -12.64 -1.82 10.92
CA PRO A 50 -12.83 -1.90 12.36
C PRO A 50 -12.01 -3.02 13.03
N GLU A 51 -11.77 -4.09 12.28
CA GLU A 51 -11.08 -5.29 12.76
C GLU A 51 -9.61 -5.36 12.29
N MET A 52 -9.12 -4.34 11.58
CA MET A 52 -7.77 -4.28 11.01
C MET A 52 -7.43 -5.46 10.07
N LEU A 53 -8.47 -6.09 9.49
CA LEU A 53 -8.29 -7.26 8.65
C LEU A 53 -7.69 -6.87 7.30
N GLN A 54 -8.12 -5.75 6.72
CA GLN A 54 -7.58 -5.28 5.44
C GLN A 54 -6.13 -4.80 5.61
N LEU A 55 -5.84 -4.10 6.71
CA LEU A 55 -4.47 -3.72 7.06
C LEU A 55 -3.56 -4.97 7.15
N GLY A 56 -3.99 -5.99 7.90
CA GLY A 56 -3.24 -7.22 8.08
C GLY A 56 -3.07 -8.02 6.77
N VAL A 57 -4.09 -8.04 5.92
CA VAL A 57 -4.02 -8.66 4.59
C VAL A 57 -3.00 -7.94 3.72
N LEU A 58 -3.02 -6.61 3.67
CA LEU A 58 -2.06 -5.85 2.88
C LEU A 58 -0.63 -6.00 3.41
N GLN A 59 -0.42 -5.94 4.72
CA GLN A 59 0.89 -6.19 5.32
C GLN A 59 1.41 -7.60 4.99
N ARG A 60 0.53 -8.61 4.98
CA ARG A 60 0.90 -9.97 4.57
C ARG A 60 1.29 -10.03 3.10
N LEU A 61 0.52 -9.40 2.22
CA LEU A 61 0.85 -9.33 0.79
C LEU A 61 2.22 -8.68 0.56
N LEU A 62 2.48 -7.54 1.19
CA LEU A 62 3.76 -6.83 1.09
C LEU A 62 4.92 -7.68 1.61
N ARG A 63 4.73 -8.43 2.71
CA ARG A 63 5.75 -9.37 3.22
C ARG A 63 6.01 -10.51 2.23
N ASN A 64 4.97 -11.06 1.61
CA ASN A 64 5.11 -12.11 0.62
C ASN A 64 5.81 -11.61 -0.66
N MET A 65 5.65 -10.33 -1.01
CA MET A 65 6.41 -9.70 -2.10
C MET A 65 7.91 -9.66 -1.79
N LEU A 66 8.28 -9.35 -0.54
CA LEU A 66 9.68 -9.34 -0.09
C LEU A 66 10.33 -10.74 -0.14
N THR A 67 9.57 -11.79 0.16
CA THR A 67 10.07 -13.18 0.15
C THR A 67 10.01 -13.85 -1.21
N ARG A 68 9.55 -13.15 -2.27
CA ARG A 68 9.24 -13.72 -3.61
C ARG A 68 8.19 -14.84 -3.59
N GLU A 69 7.39 -14.91 -2.54
CA GLU A 69 6.29 -15.88 -2.41
C GLU A 69 4.97 -15.34 -2.99
N ALA A 70 4.92 -14.06 -3.33
CA ALA A 70 3.75 -13.45 -3.97
C ALA A 70 3.67 -13.84 -5.46
N THR A 71 2.55 -14.45 -5.84
CA THR A 71 2.14 -14.54 -7.25
C THR A 71 1.16 -13.41 -7.53
N ILE A 72 1.55 -12.45 -8.37
CA ILE A 72 0.65 -11.37 -8.80
C ILE A 72 -0.07 -11.81 -10.06
N HIS A 73 -1.40 -11.85 -9.97
CA HIS A 73 -2.25 -12.05 -11.14
C HIS A 73 -2.73 -10.69 -11.65
N SER A 74 -2.40 -10.35 -12.90
CA SER A 74 -3.08 -9.25 -13.59
C SER A 74 -4.51 -9.69 -13.90
N ASP A 75 -5.49 -8.82 -13.70
CA ASP A 75 -6.85 -9.15 -14.11
C ASP A 75 -6.94 -9.28 -15.65
N TYR A 76 -7.92 -10.05 -16.13
CA TYR A 76 -8.08 -10.34 -17.55
C TYR A 76 -8.38 -9.09 -18.38
N CYS A 77 -9.16 -8.15 -17.84
CA CYS A 77 -9.48 -6.90 -18.52
C CYS A 77 -8.24 -6.00 -18.64
N SER A 78 -7.45 -5.85 -17.57
CA SER A 78 -6.21 -5.06 -17.63
C SER A 78 -5.17 -5.65 -18.57
N SER A 79 -4.98 -6.97 -18.54
CA SER A 79 -3.95 -7.64 -19.35
C SER A 79 -4.32 -7.82 -20.82
N VAL A 80 -5.56 -8.19 -21.14
CA VAL A 80 -5.97 -8.60 -22.51
C VAL A 80 -6.70 -7.48 -23.23
N ILE A 81 -7.64 -6.80 -22.57
CA ILE A 81 -8.46 -5.77 -23.22
C ILE A 81 -7.69 -4.46 -23.29
N LEU A 82 -7.12 -4.03 -22.17
CA LEU A 82 -6.39 -2.77 -22.06
C LEU A 82 -4.91 -2.89 -22.47
N HIS A 83 -4.43 -4.10 -22.78
CA HIS A 83 -3.03 -4.39 -23.15
C HIS A 83 -2.00 -3.83 -22.15
N MET A 84 -2.39 -3.66 -20.89
CA MET A 84 -1.47 -3.18 -19.86
C MET A 84 -0.54 -4.33 -19.49
N ARG A 85 0.76 -4.11 -19.66
CA ARG A 85 1.77 -4.99 -19.09
C ARG A 85 2.04 -4.51 -17.67
N PRO A 86 2.20 -5.41 -16.69
CA PRO A 86 2.76 -5.00 -15.41
C PRO A 86 4.17 -4.44 -15.66
N ASP A 87 4.35 -3.14 -15.43
CA ASP A 87 5.65 -2.45 -15.53
C ASP A 87 6.61 -2.84 -14.39
N VAL A 88 6.16 -3.69 -13.47
CA VAL A 88 6.89 -4.07 -12.26
C VAL A 88 7.27 -5.53 -12.35
N SER A 89 8.57 -5.82 -12.35
CA SER A 89 9.07 -7.20 -12.30
C SER A 89 9.02 -7.76 -10.87
N ILE A 90 9.10 -9.09 -10.72
CA ILE A 90 9.23 -9.73 -9.41
C ILE A 90 10.49 -9.24 -8.68
N ASP A 91 11.54 -8.88 -9.41
CA ASP A 91 12.78 -8.37 -8.83
C ASP A 91 12.57 -6.97 -8.24
N ASP A 92 11.71 -6.16 -8.86
CA ASP A 92 11.35 -4.84 -8.34
C ASP A 92 10.48 -4.95 -7.09
N LEU A 93 9.58 -5.94 -7.02
CA LEU A 93 8.73 -6.18 -5.85
C LEU A 93 9.52 -6.48 -4.57
N THR A 94 10.68 -7.11 -4.68
CA THR A 94 11.54 -7.37 -3.51
C THR A 94 12.10 -6.09 -2.89
N LYS A 95 12.12 -5.00 -3.65
CA LYS A 95 12.56 -3.66 -3.21
C LYS A 95 11.41 -2.80 -2.71
N CYS A 96 10.19 -3.34 -2.58
CA CYS A 96 9.02 -2.55 -2.22
C CYS A 96 9.13 -1.86 -0.85
N THR A 97 10.04 -2.30 0.03
CA THR A 97 10.32 -1.61 1.31
C THR A 97 10.93 -0.21 1.14
N GLU A 98 11.55 0.06 0.00
CA GLU A 98 12.09 1.37 -0.38
C GLU A 98 11.02 2.28 -0.99
N TRP A 99 9.84 1.74 -1.29
CA TRP A 99 8.74 2.48 -1.90
C TRP A 99 7.86 3.17 -0.87
N TYR A 100 7.03 4.06 -1.39
CA TYR A 100 6.00 4.76 -0.66
C TYR A 100 4.62 4.27 -1.09
N MET A 101 3.62 4.62 -0.29
CA MET A 101 2.23 4.26 -0.48
C MET A 101 1.39 5.53 -0.36
N TRP A 102 0.53 5.76 -1.33
CA TRP A 102 -0.62 6.63 -1.13
C TRP A 102 -1.79 5.74 -0.71
N TYR A 103 -2.26 5.92 0.52
CA TYR A 103 -3.33 5.14 1.12
C TYR A 103 -4.55 6.03 1.37
N ASP A 104 -5.63 5.84 0.63
CA ASP A 104 -6.79 6.75 0.62
C ASP A 104 -7.42 7.02 1.99
N PHE A 105 -7.32 6.09 2.94
CA PHE A 105 -7.86 6.24 4.28
C PHE A 105 -7.15 7.32 5.13
N PHE A 106 -5.83 7.51 4.98
CA PHE A 106 -5.08 8.43 5.86
C PHE A 106 -4.02 9.30 5.15
N CYS A 107 -3.85 9.18 3.83
CA CYS A 107 -2.93 10.03 3.04
C CYS A 107 -3.64 11.20 2.32
N VAL A 108 -4.89 11.46 2.69
CA VAL A 108 -5.74 12.59 2.24
C VAL A 108 -5.44 13.89 2.98
#